data_AF-A0A947D552-F1
#
_entry.id   AF-A0A947D552-F1
#
_cell.length_a   1.000
_cell.length_b   1.000
_cell.length_c   1.000
_cell.angle_alpha   90.00
_cell.angle_beta   90.00
_cell.angle_gamma   90.00
#
_symmetry.space_group_name_H-M   'P 1'
#
loop_
_entity.id
_entity.type
_entity.pdbx_description
1 polymer ?
#
loop_
_entity_poly.entity_id
_entity_poly.type
_entity_poly.pdbx_seq_one_letter_code
_entity_poly.pdbx_strand_id
1 'polypeptide(L)'
;MTTVLVRYTTSRDTIRRGGFGLSAVSLGARSNDPSEDSARGDNMAMMYDSGVTFERFKKELGNFLLQIQTARTLDVQGFERLDVDCKKLAYELKSQPFVPKAVLWEIRAAAKIMRAESKYIEKERDVINGMADRLEWTFDLILLGESHDDRTPGVPRIVLRTRKRGMIYNS
;
A
#
# COMPACT_ATOMS: atom_id res chain seq x y z
N MET A 1 -15.75 29.91 -21.71
CA MET A 1 -15.95 28.58 -21.08
C MET A 1 -15.64 27.55 -22.15
N THR A 2 -14.46 26.95 -22.10
CA THR A 2 -13.90 26.16 -23.21
C THR A 2 -13.62 24.75 -22.70
N THR A 3 -14.48 23.81 -23.08
CA THR A 3 -14.35 22.39 -22.78
C THR A 3 -13.38 21.76 -23.78
N VAL A 4 -12.24 21.27 -23.31
CA VAL A 4 -11.26 20.53 -24.13
C VAL A 4 -11.46 19.04 -23.89
N LEU A 5 -11.92 18.34 -24.93
CA LEU A 5 -12.22 16.92 -24.95
C LEU A 5 -11.06 16.20 -25.65
N VAL A 6 -10.18 15.55 -24.87
CA VAL A 6 -9.02 14.83 -25.41
C VAL A 6 -9.42 13.39 -25.72
N ARG A 7 -9.46 13.07 -27.03
CA ARG A 7 -9.57 11.70 -27.55
C ARG A 7 -8.17 11.12 -27.71
N TYR A 8 -7.92 9.92 -27.18
CA TYR A 8 -6.74 9.14 -27.52
C TYR A 8 -7.07 8.17 -28.66
N THR A 9 -6.30 8.28 -29.74
CA THR A 9 -6.34 7.42 -30.91
C THR A 9 -5.32 6.28 -30.76
N THR A 10 -5.77 5.06 -31.07
CA THR A 10 -4.97 3.84 -31.19
C THR A 10 -4.13 3.90 -32.47
N SER A 11 -2.83 3.55 -32.41
CA SER A 11 -1.98 3.47 -33.61
C SER A 11 -0.82 2.48 -33.45
N ARG A 12 -0.47 1.85 -34.59
CA ARG A 12 0.67 0.95 -34.94
C ARG A 12 0.33 -0.55 -34.86
N ASP A 13 0.13 -1.32 -35.95
CA ASP A 13 0.85 -1.46 -37.25
C ASP A 13 2.37 -1.68 -37.01
N THR A 14 3.07 -2.76 -37.38
CA THR A 14 3.11 -3.51 -38.66
C THR A 14 4.15 -4.67 -38.61
N ILE A 15 3.84 -5.81 -39.26
CA ILE A 15 4.64 -6.58 -40.26
C ILE A 15 6.07 -7.13 -39.89
N ARG A 16 6.34 -8.46 -40.01
CA ARG A 16 6.98 -9.17 -41.18
C ARG A 16 7.43 -10.63 -40.89
N ARG A 17 7.55 -11.38 -42.00
CA ARG A 17 7.72 -12.83 -42.22
C ARG A 17 9.15 -13.40 -42.04
N GLY A 18 9.21 -14.74 -41.95
CA GLY A 18 10.34 -15.62 -42.36
C GLY A 18 11.01 -16.30 -41.16
N GLY A 19 11.34 -17.58 -41.10
CA GLY A 19 11.39 -18.69 -42.06
C GLY A 19 12.48 -19.67 -41.57
N PHE A 20 12.18 -20.97 -41.59
CA PHE A 20 13.12 -22.12 -41.48
C PHE A 20 13.98 -22.34 -40.21
N GLY A 21 13.98 -23.59 -39.74
CA GLY A 21 15.06 -24.12 -38.90
C GLY A 21 14.66 -25.27 -37.98
N LEU A 22 14.52 -26.49 -38.53
CA LEU A 22 14.62 -27.73 -37.76
C LEU A 22 16.01 -27.82 -37.13
N SER A 23 16.09 -28.04 -35.82
CA SER A 23 17.22 -28.75 -35.19
C SER A 23 16.80 -29.30 -33.84
N ALA A 24 16.83 -30.63 -33.75
CA ALA A 24 16.72 -31.41 -32.55
C ALA A 24 18.02 -31.31 -31.75
N VAL A 25 17.97 -30.95 -30.46
CA VAL A 25 19.10 -31.16 -29.53
C VAL A 25 18.58 -31.47 -28.11
N SER A 26 18.88 -32.71 -27.70
CA SER A 26 19.03 -33.31 -26.36
C SER A 26 18.05 -33.00 -25.22
N LEU A 27 17.31 -34.05 -24.81
CA LEU A 27 16.81 -34.22 -23.45
C LEU A 27 17.98 -34.25 -22.45
N GLY A 28 18.16 -33.18 -21.70
CA GLY A 28 18.88 -33.21 -20.42
C GLY A 28 17.90 -33.55 -19.30
N ALA A 29 18.04 -34.73 -18.71
CA ALA A 29 17.29 -35.13 -17.52
C ALA A 29 17.61 -34.16 -16.36
N ARG A 30 16.65 -33.28 -16.05
CA ARG A 30 16.70 -32.37 -14.91
C ARG A 30 15.97 -33.07 -13.76
N SER A 31 16.73 -33.46 -12.74
CA SER A 31 16.17 -33.92 -11.46
C SER A 31 15.33 -32.79 -10.89
N ASN A 32 14.01 -32.95 -10.91
CA ASN A 32 13.08 -32.09 -10.20
C ASN A 32 13.16 -32.45 -8.72
N ASP A 33 13.93 -31.68 -7.95
CA ASP A 33 13.79 -31.62 -6.49
C ASP A 33 12.44 -30.96 -6.16
N PRO A 34 11.48 -31.66 -5.53
CA PRO A 34 10.11 -31.17 -5.36
C PRO A 34 9.93 -30.24 -4.15
N SER A 35 10.96 -29.52 -3.71
CA SER A 35 10.93 -28.72 -2.47
C SER A 35 10.75 -27.20 -2.67
N GLU A 36 10.79 -26.68 -3.90
CA GLU A 36 10.67 -25.23 -4.15
C GLU A 36 9.25 -24.73 -4.49
N ASP A 37 8.33 -25.61 -4.88
CA ASP A 37 7.00 -25.19 -5.35
C ASP A 37 6.03 -24.79 -4.21
N SER A 38 6.30 -25.22 -2.97
CA SER A 38 5.44 -24.88 -1.83
C SER A 38 5.57 -23.41 -1.39
N ALA A 39 6.72 -22.77 -1.59
CA ALA A 39 6.93 -21.38 -1.18
C ALA A 39 6.35 -20.35 -2.16
N ARG A 40 6.06 -20.75 -3.40
CA ARG A 40 5.47 -19.88 -4.43
C ARG A 40 3.96 -19.68 -4.26
N GLY A 41 3.24 -20.70 -3.78
CA GLY A 41 1.79 -20.62 -3.55
C GLY A 41 1.40 -19.65 -2.43
N ASP A 42 2.13 -19.68 -1.32
CA ASP A 42 1.82 -18.87 -0.13
C ASP A 42 2.03 -17.36 -0.36
N ASN A 43 3.05 -16.99 -1.14
CA ASN A 43 3.30 -15.59 -1.49
C ASN A 43 2.19 -14.99 -2.37
N MET A 44 1.54 -15.80 -3.21
CA MET A 44 0.49 -15.33 -4.13
C MET A 44 -0.86 -15.13 -3.41
N ALA A 45 -1.18 -15.99 -2.44
CA ALA A 45 -2.38 -15.87 -1.61
C ALA A 45 -2.30 -14.66 -0.66
N MET A 46 -1.14 -14.42 -0.06
CA MET A 46 -0.90 -13.27 0.84
C MET A 46 -0.95 -11.91 0.11
N MET A 47 -0.58 -11.90 -1.18
CA MET A 47 -0.71 -10.70 -2.03
C MET A 47 -2.18 -10.39 -2.38
N TYR A 48 -3.06 -11.40 -2.37
CA TYR A 48 -4.49 -11.23 -2.64
C TYR A 48 -5.26 -10.71 -1.43
N ASP A 49 -4.95 -11.16 -0.21
CA ASP A 49 -5.69 -10.76 1.00
C ASP A 49 -5.49 -9.28 1.34
N SER A 50 -4.23 -8.81 1.29
CA SER A 50 -3.90 -7.38 1.45
C SER A 50 -4.50 -6.49 0.35
N GLY A 51 -4.70 -7.03 -0.85
CA GLY A 51 -5.39 -6.33 -1.94
C GLY A 51 -6.88 -6.10 -1.64
N VAL A 52 -7.56 -7.08 -1.04
CA VAL A 52 -8.98 -6.95 -0.66
C VAL A 52 -9.17 -5.92 0.45
N THR A 53 -8.33 -5.96 1.50
CA THR A 53 -8.36 -4.96 2.57
C THR A 53 -8.08 -3.55 2.01
N PHE A 54 -7.15 -3.43 1.06
CA PHE A 54 -6.83 -2.13 0.46
C PHE A 54 -7.95 -1.56 -0.42
N GLU A 55 -8.60 -2.38 -1.23
CA GLU A 55 -9.73 -1.90 -2.04
C GLU A 55 -10.93 -1.49 -1.16
N ARG A 56 -11.17 -2.20 -0.06
CA ARG A 56 -12.16 -1.79 0.94
C ARG A 56 -11.79 -0.45 1.58
N PHE A 57 -10.54 -0.30 2.03
CA PHE A 57 -10.02 0.95 2.57
C PHE A 57 -10.19 2.12 1.59
N LYS A 58 -9.83 1.94 0.32
CA LYS A 58 -10.01 2.97 -0.72
C LYS A 58 -11.47 3.38 -0.89
N LYS A 59 -12.39 2.42 -0.88
CA LYS A 59 -13.82 2.68 -1.01
C LYS A 59 -14.34 3.49 0.17
N GLU A 60 -14.03 3.08 1.40
CA GLU A 60 -14.44 3.79 2.61
C GLU A 60 -13.80 5.19 2.68
N LEU A 61 -12.52 5.31 2.32
CA LEU A 61 -11.82 6.58 2.25
C LEU A 61 -12.48 7.53 1.25
N GLY A 62 -12.78 7.04 0.05
CA GLY A 62 -13.44 7.82 -0.99
C GLY A 62 -14.82 8.32 -0.55
N ASN A 63 -15.61 7.46 0.11
CA ASN A 63 -16.91 7.83 0.65
C ASN A 63 -16.79 8.90 1.74
N PHE A 64 -15.84 8.74 2.66
CA PHE A 64 -15.60 9.68 3.75
C PHE A 64 -15.13 11.05 3.23
N LEU A 65 -14.14 11.07 2.33
CA LEU A 65 -13.65 12.31 1.73
C LEU A 65 -14.73 13.03 0.92
N LEU A 66 -15.56 12.27 0.19
CA LEU A 66 -16.68 12.86 -0.56
C LEU A 66 -17.68 13.54 0.38
N GLN A 67 -18.00 12.94 1.52
CA GLN A 67 -18.89 13.56 2.51
C GLN A 67 -18.31 14.86 3.09
N ILE A 68 -17.02 14.86 3.43
CA ILE A 68 -16.35 16.07 3.93
C ILE A 68 -16.36 17.18 2.86
N GLN A 69 -16.04 16.84 1.61
CA GLN A 69 -15.93 17.84 0.53
C GLN A 69 -17.29 18.38 0.09
N THR A 70 -18.32 17.53 0.02
CA THR A 70 -19.64 17.92 -0.54
C THR A 70 -20.59 18.44 0.52
N ALA A 71 -20.73 17.71 1.64
CA ALA A 71 -21.69 18.04 2.69
C ALA A 71 -21.06 18.88 3.81
N ARG A 72 -19.72 18.96 3.90
CA ARG A 72 -18.99 19.59 5.01
C ARG A 72 -19.45 19.08 6.39
N THR A 73 -19.87 17.82 6.42
CA THR A 73 -20.29 17.10 7.62
C THR A 73 -19.25 16.06 7.97
N LEU A 74 -18.89 15.96 9.25
CA LEU A 74 -17.99 14.94 9.74
C LEU A 74 -18.76 13.68 10.16
N ASP A 75 -18.58 12.58 9.42
CA ASP A 75 -19.01 11.26 9.86
C ASP A 75 -17.91 10.60 10.71
N VAL A 76 -17.96 10.83 12.01
CA VAL A 76 -17.02 10.24 12.97
C VAL A 76 -17.07 8.70 12.91
N GLN A 77 -18.25 8.11 12.73
CA GLN A 77 -18.37 6.64 12.66
C GLN A 77 -17.77 6.09 11.36
N GLY A 78 -17.92 6.82 10.26
CA GLY A 78 -17.23 6.55 9.00
C GLY A 78 -15.72 6.55 9.16
N PHE A 79 -15.19 7.53 9.88
CA PHE A 79 -13.76 7.56 10.19
C PHE A 79 -13.31 6.38 11.05
N GLU A 80 -14.05 6.00 12.10
CA GLU A 80 -13.66 4.86 12.95
C GLU A 80 -13.62 3.54 12.16
N ARG A 81 -14.54 3.34 11.20
CA ARG A 81 -14.48 2.18 10.29
C ARG A 81 -13.22 2.22 9.41
N LEU A 82 -12.89 3.39 8.87
CA LEU A 82 -11.68 3.61 8.08
C LEU A 82 -10.41 3.35 8.91
N ASP A 83 -10.38 3.81 10.16
CA ASP A 83 -9.24 3.63 11.08
C ASP A 83 -9.00 2.15 11.40
N VAL A 84 -10.06 1.37 11.59
CA VAL A 84 -9.96 -0.10 11.76
C VAL A 84 -9.36 -0.77 10.53
N ASP A 85 -9.84 -0.43 9.33
CA ASP A 85 -9.29 -0.98 8.08
C ASP A 85 -7.83 -0.53 7.87
N CYS A 86 -7.48 0.70 8.25
CA CYS A 86 -6.11 1.22 8.17
C CYS A 86 -5.15 0.49 9.13
N LYS A 87 -5.60 0.20 10.37
CA LYS A 87 -4.87 -0.61 11.34
C LYS A 87 -4.66 -2.04 10.86
N LYS A 88 -5.69 -2.63 10.25
CA LYS A 88 -5.61 -3.97 9.65
C LYS A 88 -4.59 -4.00 8.50
N LEU A 89 -4.59 -2.98 7.63
CA LEU A 89 -3.57 -2.83 6.59
C LEU A 89 -2.16 -2.76 7.19
N ALA A 90 -1.95 -2.01 8.27
CA ALA A 90 -0.65 -1.94 8.92
C ALA A 90 -0.20 -3.30 9.47
N TYR A 91 -1.12 -4.07 10.04
CA TYR A 91 -0.84 -5.43 10.50
C TYR A 91 -0.47 -6.38 9.35
N GLU A 92 -1.21 -6.34 8.24
CA GLU A 92 -0.96 -7.19 7.07
C GLU A 92 0.36 -6.84 6.34
N LEU A 93 0.68 -5.54 6.26
CA LEU A 93 1.86 -5.04 5.57
C LEU A 93 3.15 -5.22 6.38
N LYS A 94 3.07 -5.34 7.71
CA LYS A 94 4.23 -5.57 8.58
C LYS A 94 5.04 -6.82 8.19
N SER A 95 4.36 -7.89 7.79
CA SER A 95 5.01 -9.15 7.36
C SER A 95 5.52 -9.13 5.92
N GLN A 96 5.22 -8.07 5.15
CA GLN A 96 5.57 -8.02 3.74
C GLN A 96 6.93 -7.34 3.52
N PRO A 97 7.79 -7.91 2.65
CA PRO A 97 9.08 -7.29 2.33
C PRO A 97 8.94 -6.02 1.49
N PHE A 98 7.81 -5.84 0.81
CA PHE A 98 7.54 -4.69 -0.05
C PHE A 98 6.14 -4.14 0.23
N VAL A 99 6.07 -2.84 0.53
CA VAL A 99 4.80 -2.13 0.69
C VAL A 99 4.40 -1.50 -0.65
N PRO A 100 3.17 -1.75 -1.15
CA PRO A 100 2.70 -1.10 -2.38
C PRO A 100 2.67 0.42 -2.21
N LYS A 101 3.36 1.14 -3.11
CA LYS A 101 3.43 2.61 -3.08
C LYS A 101 2.06 3.27 -3.14
N ALA A 102 1.09 2.65 -3.82
CA ALA A 102 -0.28 3.14 -3.90
C ALA A 102 -0.90 3.30 -2.50
N VAL A 103 -0.75 2.31 -1.62
CA VAL A 103 -1.31 2.33 -0.25
C VAL A 103 -0.77 3.52 0.54
N LEU A 104 0.56 3.69 0.51
CA LEU A 104 1.25 4.79 1.17
C LEU A 104 0.80 6.17 0.65
N TRP A 105 0.55 6.26 -0.65
CA TRP A 105 0.06 7.50 -1.27
C TRP A 105 -1.38 7.82 -0.87
N GLU A 106 -2.28 6.84 -0.84
CA GLU A 106 -3.68 7.04 -0.46
C GLU A 106 -3.80 7.53 0.99
N ILE A 107 -3.11 6.88 1.94
CA ILE A 107 -3.13 7.29 3.36
C ILE A 107 -2.58 8.71 3.52
N ARG A 108 -1.46 9.01 2.86
CA ARG A 108 -0.84 10.34 2.93
C ARG A 108 -1.68 11.43 2.26
N ALA A 109 -2.31 11.11 1.13
CA ALA A 109 -3.21 12.04 0.43
C ALA A 109 -4.44 12.35 1.28
N ALA A 110 -5.05 11.32 1.87
CA ALA A 110 -6.19 11.45 2.79
C ALA A 110 -5.89 12.43 3.94
N ALA A 111 -4.81 12.22 4.68
CA ALA A 111 -4.42 13.08 5.79
C ALA A 111 -4.23 14.54 5.35
N LYS A 112 -3.61 14.77 4.18
CA LYS A 112 -3.46 16.12 3.62
C LYS A 112 -4.78 16.76 3.24
N ILE A 113 -5.69 16.01 2.61
CA ILE A 113 -7.02 16.51 2.25
C ILE A 113 -7.79 16.87 3.52
N MET A 114 -7.80 16.00 4.53
CA MET A 114 -8.45 16.28 5.82
C MET A 114 -7.92 17.56 6.46
N ARG A 115 -6.60 17.77 6.47
CA ARG A 115 -6.03 19.03 6.99
C ARG A 115 -6.39 20.25 6.15
N ALA A 116 -6.46 20.12 4.83
CA ALA A 116 -6.92 21.20 3.97
C ALA A 116 -8.38 21.56 4.28
N GLU A 117 -9.25 20.55 4.42
CA GLU A 117 -10.68 20.72 4.73
C GLU A 117 -10.94 21.21 6.16
N SER A 118 -10.07 20.87 7.12
CA SER A 118 -10.17 21.34 8.51
C SER A 118 -10.21 22.88 8.64
N LYS A 119 -9.65 23.60 7.66
CA LYS A 119 -9.65 25.06 7.61
C LYS A 119 -11.03 25.64 7.30
N TYR A 120 -11.90 24.85 6.68
CA TYR A 120 -13.24 25.26 6.26
C TYR A 120 -14.35 24.78 7.21
N ILE A 121 -14.03 23.88 8.15
CA ILE A 121 -14.96 23.32 9.15
C ILE A 121 -14.44 23.71 10.54
N GLU A 122 -14.58 25.00 10.90
CA GLU A 122 -13.98 25.54 12.13
C GLU A 122 -14.44 24.83 13.41
N LYS A 123 -15.71 24.42 13.47
CA LYS A 123 -16.30 23.79 14.67
C LYS A 123 -15.70 22.41 14.99
N GLU A 124 -15.21 21.70 13.97
CA GLU A 124 -14.70 20.33 14.09
C GLU A 124 -13.23 20.24 13.69
N ARG A 125 -12.57 21.39 13.54
CA ARG A 125 -11.19 21.49 13.06
C ARG A 125 -10.24 20.62 13.88
N ASP A 126 -10.33 20.65 15.20
CA ASP A 126 -9.46 19.88 16.08
C ASP A 126 -9.73 18.38 15.96
N VAL A 127 -11.00 18.00 15.75
CA VAL A 127 -11.39 16.60 15.54
C VAL A 127 -10.83 16.07 14.22
N ILE A 128 -10.98 16.85 13.13
CA ILE A 128 -10.45 16.49 11.80
C ILE A 128 -8.92 16.40 11.83
N ASN A 129 -8.25 17.33 12.52
CA ASN A 129 -6.80 17.27 12.69
C ASN A 129 -6.37 16.04 13.49
N GLY A 130 -7.05 15.72 14.60
CA GLY A 130 -6.76 14.51 15.37
C GLY A 130 -7.01 13.22 14.58
N MET A 131 -8.00 13.21 13.68
CA MET A 131 -8.20 12.09 12.74
C MET A 131 -7.09 12.00 11.69
N ALA A 132 -6.65 13.12 11.13
CA ALA A 132 -5.53 13.15 10.18
C ALA A 132 -4.23 12.68 10.84
N ASP A 133 -3.99 13.06 12.11
CA ASP A 133 -2.83 12.63 12.88
C ASP A 133 -2.84 11.12 13.15
N ARG A 134 -4.01 10.51 13.37
CA ARG A 134 -4.17 9.05 13.48
C ARG A 134 -3.79 8.31 12.19
N LEU A 135 -4.21 8.85 11.04
CA LEU A 135 -3.81 8.29 9.74
C LEU A 135 -2.31 8.43 9.49
N GLU A 136 -1.71 9.58 9.84
CA GLU A 136 -0.25 9.76 9.71
C GLU A 136 0.53 8.87 10.65
N TRP A 137 0.06 8.68 11.88
CA TRP A 137 0.65 7.72 12.80
C TRP A 137 0.66 6.31 12.21
N THR A 138 -0.46 5.88 11.63
CA THR A 138 -0.55 4.57 10.96
C THR A 138 0.41 4.47 9.77
N PHE A 139 0.50 5.54 8.96
CA PHE A 139 1.44 5.63 7.86
C PHE A 139 2.89 5.46 8.33
N ASP A 140 3.28 6.14 9.41
CA ASP A 140 4.63 6.02 9.97
C ASP A 140 4.93 4.61 10.50
N LEU A 141 3.95 3.96 11.13
CA LEU A 141 4.08 2.56 11.56
C LEU A 141 4.32 1.61 10.38
N ILE A 142 3.57 1.77 9.28
CA ILE A 142 3.77 0.98 8.06
C ILE A 142 5.18 1.17 7.50
N LEU A 143 5.70 2.40 7.49
CA LEU A 143 7.07 2.68 7.03
C LEU A 143 8.14 2.04 7.91
N LEU A 144 7.87 1.91 9.21
CA LEU A 144 8.76 1.24 10.16
C LEU A 144 8.65 -0.28 10.10
N GLY A 145 7.67 -0.83 9.39
CA GLY A 145 7.35 -2.26 9.43
C GLY A 145 6.81 -2.69 10.80
N GLU A 146 6.12 -1.78 11.49
CA GLU A 146 5.51 -2.01 12.80
C GLU A 146 3.97 -2.00 12.67
N SER A 147 3.29 -2.66 13.59
CA SER A 147 1.84 -2.53 13.78
C SER A 147 1.51 -1.75 15.04
N HIS A 148 0.24 -1.41 15.22
CA HIS A 148 -0.24 -0.72 16.42
C HIS A 148 -0.02 -1.55 17.70
N ASP A 149 -0.06 -2.88 17.59
CA ASP A 149 0.14 -3.80 18.71
C ASP A 149 1.60 -3.85 19.18
N ASP A 150 2.55 -3.46 18.32
CA ASP A 150 3.98 -3.45 18.67
C ASP A 150 4.35 -2.29 19.60
N ARG A 151 3.54 -1.22 19.63
CA ARG A 151 3.78 -0.05 20.47
C ARG A 151 3.04 -0.19 21.79
N THR A 152 3.79 -0.52 22.84
CA THR A 152 3.31 -0.41 24.22
C THR A 152 3.48 1.05 24.69
N PRO A 153 2.39 1.78 25.01
CA PRO A 153 2.49 3.14 25.49
C PRO A 153 3.29 3.20 26.81
N GLY A 154 4.28 4.10 26.87
CA GLY A 154 5.13 4.29 28.06
C GLY A 154 6.47 3.55 28.05
N VAL A 155 6.76 2.72 27.04
CA VAL A 155 8.06 2.02 26.92
C VAL A 155 8.88 2.61 25.78
N PRO A 156 9.91 3.45 26.05
CA PRO A 156 10.83 3.91 25.01
C PRO A 156 11.65 2.73 24.47
N ARG A 157 11.64 2.52 23.14
CA ARG A 157 12.50 1.54 22.48
C ARG A 157 13.87 2.16 22.18
N ILE A 158 14.93 1.55 22.70
CA ILE A 158 16.32 1.83 22.28
C ILE A 158 16.51 1.16 20.92
N VAL A 159 16.57 1.94 19.84
CA VAL A 159 16.94 1.43 18.52
C VAL A 159 18.45 1.18 18.51
N LEU A 160 18.87 -0.04 18.87
CA LEU A 160 20.25 -0.47 18.69
C LEU A 160 20.52 -0.63 17.19
N ARG A 161 21.13 0.38 16.58
CA ARG A 161 21.68 0.30 15.22
C ARG A 161 22.81 -0.72 15.19
N THR A 162 22.50 -2.00 15.05
CA THR A 162 23.49 -3.04 14.77
C THR A 162 24.09 -2.77 13.39
N ARG A 163 25.23 -2.04 13.35
CA ARG A 163 26.09 -2.04 12.17
C ARG A 163 26.55 -3.48 11.96
N LYS A 164 26.01 -4.17 10.95
CA LYS A 164 26.65 -5.36 10.37
C LYS A 164 28.05 -4.95 9.96
N ARG A 165 29.04 -5.27 10.81
CA ARG A 165 30.46 -5.09 10.53
C ARG A 165 30.78 -6.15 9.47
N GLY A 166 31.01 -5.70 8.24
CA GLY A 166 31.28 -6.58 7.10
C GLY A 166 32.42 -7.54 7.40
N MET A 167 32.15 -8.84 7.32
CA MET A 167 33.20 -9.85 7.23
C MET A 167 33.76 -9.77 5.82
N ILE A 168 34.98 -9.25 5.71
CA ILE A 168 35.81 -9.37 4.51
C ILE A 168 36.45 -10.76 4.59
N TYR A 169 36.05 -11.67 3.72
CA TYR A 169 36.81 -12.89 3.48
C TYR A 169 37.96 -12.53 2.54
N ASN A 170 39.19 -12.59 3.05
CA ASN A 170 40.39 -12.66 2.22
C ASN A 170 40.59 -14.14 1.85
N SER A 171 40.51 -14.43 0.56
CA SER A 171 41.06 -15.64 -0.06
C SER A 171 42.09 -15.22 -1.09
#